data_AF-A0A956ENU6-F1
#
_entry.id   AF-A0A956ENU6-F1
#
_cell.length_a   1.000
_cell.length_b   1.000
_cell.length_c   1.000
_cell.angle_alpha   90.00
_cell.angle_beta   90.00
_cell.angle_gamma   90.00
#
_symmetry.space_group_name_H-M   'P 1'
#
loop_
_entity.id
_entity.type
_entity.pdbx_description
1 polymer ?
#
loop_
_entity_poly.entity_id
_entity_poly.type
_entity_poly.pdbx_seq_one_letter_code
_entity_poly.pdbx_strand_id
1 'polypeptide(L)'
;MAQWAGQYTGRTHRSAAADAEALLRRAIEAFRGATDEERRRKAKALVRLAERLLVVRRRLLRARADDDATLRGATGASDEVRRLDERGVAGILEEFAALDALAAAGPITPG
;
A
#
# COMPACT_ATOMS: atom_id res chain seq x y z
N MET A 1 9.36 -26.54 30.31
CA MET A 1 9.47 -25.18 29.71
C MET A 1 8.69 -25.19 28.40
N ALA A 2 7.48 -24.62 28.40
CA ALA A 2 6.66 -24.60 27.19
C ALA A 2 7.08 -23.42 26.31
N GLN A 3 7.83 -23.70 25.23
CA GLN A 3 7.97 -22.78 24.11
C GLN A 3 6.62 -22.73 23.38
N TRP A 4 5.97 -21.57 23.33
CA TRP A 4 4.73 -21.37 22.60
C TRP A 4 4.99 -21.41 21.09
N ALA A 5 4.80 -22.59 20.50
CA ALA A 5 4.95 -22.89 19.08
C ALA A 5 3.83 -22.27 18.20
N GLY A 6 3.65 -20.95 18.27
CA GLY A 6 2.63 -20.25 17.47
C GLY A 6 2.92 -18.79 17.13
N GLN A 7 3.98 -18.17 17.67
CA GLN A 7 4.13 -16.71 17.64
C GLN A 7 4.90 -16.13 16.44
N TYR A 8 5.46 -16.97 15.56
CA TYR A 8 6.21 -16.54 14.38
C TYR A 8 5.63 -17.12 13.09
N THR A 9 4.33 -16.92 12.85
CA THR A 9 3.84 -16.98 11.48
C THR A 9 4.34 -15.68 10.82
N GLY A 10 5.18 -15.77 9.79
CA GLY A 10 5.93 -14.66 9.17
C GLY A 10 5.10 -13.54 8.51
N ARG A 11 3.88 -13.30 8.96
CA ARG A 11 2.92 -12.31 8.48
C ARG A 11 2.80 -11.17 9.51
N THR A 12 3.81 -10.32 9.57
CA THR A 12 3.76 -9.05 10.31
C THR A 12 3.16 -7.96 9.43
N HIS A 13 2.76 -6.82 10.01
CA HIS A 13 2.39 -5.64 9.22
C HIS A 13 3.50 -5.23 8.25
N ARG A 14 4.77 -5.44 8.63
CA ARG A 14 5.94 -5.15 7.79
C ARG A 14 6.04 -6.08 6.59
N SER A 15 5.92 -7.40 6.78
CA SER A 15 5.97 -8.34 5.65
C SER A 15 4.76 -8.18 4.73
N ALA A 16 3.57 -7.92 5.29
CA ALA A 16 2.39 -7.61 4.48
C ALA A 16 2.58 -6.35 3.61
N ALA A 17 3.21 -5.30 4.14
CA ALA A 17 3.51 -4.08 3.39
C ALA A 17 4.53 -4.36 2.26
N ALA A 18 5.60 -5.10 2.58
CA ALA A 18 6.61 -5.49 1.60
C ALA A 18 6.04 -6.36 0.47
N ASP A 19 5.18 -7.32 0.79
CA ASP A 19 4.51 -8.18 -0.19
C ASP A 19 3.58 -7.38 -1.11
N ALA A 20 2.78 -6.48 -0.55
CA ALA A 20 1.89 -5.61 -1.32
C ALA A 20 2.69 -4.67 -2.24
N GLU A 21 3.83 -4.15 -1.76
CA GLU A 21 4.73 -3.31 -2.54
C GLU A 21 5.40 -4.08 -3.68
N ALA A 22 5.90 -5.28 -3.42
CA ALA A 22 6.48 -6.15 -4.45
C ALA A 22 5.45 -6.53 -5.52
N LEU A 23 4.21 -6.80 -5.11
CA LEU A 23 3.11 -7.08 -6.04
C LEU A 23 2.77 -5.86 -6.90
N LEU A 24 2.71 -4.67 -6.30
CA LEU A 24 2.46 -3.42 -7.02
C LEU A 24 3.56 -3.15 -8.06
N ARG A 25 4.84 -3.29 -7.68
CA ARG A 25 5.97 -3.12 -8.62
C ARG A 25 5.85 -4.03 -9.85
N ARG A 26 5.60 -5.32 -9.63
CA ARG A 26 5.41 -6.30 -10.73
C ARG A 26 4.21 -5.94 -11.61
N ALA A 27 3.11 -5.49 -11.01
CA ALA A 27 1.94 -5.07 -11.75
C ALA A 27 2.21 -3.81 -12.61
N ILE A 28 3.04 -2.88 -12.13
CA ILE A 28 3.46 -1.68 -12.88
C ILE A 28 4.33 -2.07 -14.07
N GLU A 29 5.29 -2.98 -13.90
CA GLU A 29 6.10 -3.50 -15.00
C GLU A 29 5.22 -4.13 -16.10
N ALA A 30 4.27 -4.97 -15.69
CA ALA A 30 3.32 -5.61 -16.59
C ALA A 30 2.33 -4.62 -17.25
N PHE A 31 2.04 -3.49 -16.61
CA PHE A 31 1.23 -2.41 -17.16
C PHE A 31 2.02 -1.59 -18.18
N ARG A 32 3.26 -1.21 -17.87
CA ARG A 32 4.14 -0.46 -18.77
C ARG A 32 4.49 -1.23 -20.04
N GLY A 33 4.67 -2.54 -19.94
CA GLY A 33 4.93 -3.39 -21.10
C GLY A 33 3.69 -3.73 -21.95
N ALA A 34 2.49 -3.36 -21.52
CA ALA A 34 1.25 -3.72 -22.20
C ALA A 34 0.87 -2.73 -23.32
N THR A 35 0.09 -3.21 -24.27
CA THR A 35 -0.59 -2.38 -25.28
C THR A 35 -1.63 -1.45 -24.63
N ASP A 36 -2.09 -0.42 -25.35
CA ASP A 36 -3.08 0.54 -24.80
C ASP A 36 -4.39 -0.12 -24.36
N GLU A 37 -4.86 -1.12 -25.12
CA GLU A 37 -6.05 -1.89 -24.77
C GLU A 37 -5.85 -2.70 -23.48
N GLU A 38 -4.69 -3.34 -23.33
CA GLU A 38 -4.35 -4.08 -22.12
C GLU A 38 -4.12 -3.15 -20.92
N ARG A 39 -3.52 -1.98 -21.14
CA ARG A 39 -3.35 -0.95 -20.11
C ARG A 39 -4.69 -0.54 -19.54
N ARG A 40 -5.69 -0.23 -20.37
CA ARG A 40 -7.05 0.09 -19.91
C ARG A 40 -7.65 -1.01 -19.03
N ARG A 41 -7.48 -2.28 -19.42
CA ARG A 41 -7.98 -3.44 -18.65
C ARG A 41 -7.23 -3.62 -17.32
N LYS A 42 -5.92 -3.39 -17.31
CA LYS A 42 -5.05 -3.56 -16.13
C LYS A 42 -5.07 -2.36 -15.19
N ALA A 43 -5.42 -1.17 -15.67
CA ALA A 43 -5.41 0.07 -14.91
C ALA A 43 -6.24 -0.01 -13.62
N LYS A 44 -7.48 -0.52 -13.71
CA LYS A 44 -8.34 -0.72 -12.53
C LYS A 44 -7.75 -1.70 -11.52
N ALA A 45 -7.12 -2.78 -12.00
CA ALA A 45 -6.45 -3.73 -11.12
C ALA A 45 -5.24 -3.10 -10.43
N LEU A 46 -4.49 -2.25 -11.14
CA LEU A 46 -3.34 -1.53 -10.61
C LEU A 46 -3.76 -0.52 -9.52
N VAL A 47 -4.85 0.21 -9.74
CA VAL A 47 -5.43 1.11 -8.74
C VAL A 47 -5.85 0.35 -7.49
N ARG A 48 -6.53 -0.80 -7.63
CA ARG A 48 -6.92 -1.65 -6.48
C ARG A 48 -5.71 -2.17 -5.71
N LEU A 49 -4.60 -2.47 -6.38
CA LEU A 49 -3.35 -2.85 -5.72
C LEU A 49 -2.75 -1.68 -4.94
N ALA A 50 -2.80 -0.47 -5.49
CA ALA A 50 -2.37 0.74 -4.78
C ALA A 50 -3.26 1.04 -3.55
N GLU A 51 -4.58 0.88 -3.66
CA GLU A 51 -5.51 0.94 -2.51
C GLU A 51 -5.15 -0.08 -1.43
N ARG A 52 -4.85 -1.31 -1.84
CA ARG A 52 -4.43 -2.35 -0.91
C ARG A 52 -3.12 -2.00 -0.21
N LEU A 53 -2.14 -1.47 -0.94
CA LEU A 53 -0.88 -1.01 -0.37
C LEU A 53 -1.11 0.15 0.62
N LEU A 54 -1.98 1.10 0.27
CA LEU A 54 -2.37 2.21 1.15
C LEU A 54 -2.93 1.69 2.48
N VAL A 55 -3.89 0.76 2.44
CA VAL A 55 -4.49 0.17 3.64
C VAL A 55 -3.45 -0.55 4.51
N VAL A 56 -2.55 -1.30 3.88
CA VAL A 56 -1.52 -2.06 4.63
C VAL A 56 -0.46 -1.12 5.23
N ARG A 57 -0.01 -0.10 4.49
CA ARG A 57 0.90 0.93 5.01
C ARG A 57 0.26 1.72 6.16
N ARG A 58 -1.03 2.07 6.05
CA ARG A 58 -1.78 2.71 7.14
C ARG A 58 -1.79 1.83 8.40
N ARG A 59 -2.04 0.52 8.26
CA ARG A 59 -2.01 -0.42 9.39
C ARG A 59 -0.62 -0.55 10.02
N LEU A 60 0.43 -0.60 9.21
CA LEU A 60 1.81 -0.63 9.70
C LEU A 60 2.17 0.64 10.48
N LEU A 61 1.82 1.80 9.96
CA LEU A 61 2.11 3.09 10.60
C LEU A 61 1.31 3.27 11.90
N ARG A 62 0.04 2.85 11.92
CA ARG A 62 -0.76 2.85 13.16
C ARG A 62 -0.17 1.93 14.23
N ALA A 63 0.21 0.70 13.87
CA ALA A 63 0.85 -0.21 14.81
C ALA A 63 2.13 0.39 15.42
N ARG A 64 2.94 1.08 14.59
CA ARG A 64 4.11 1.83 15.08
C ARG A 64 3.75 3.00 15.97
N ALA A 65 2.70 3.75 15.64
CA ALA A 65 2.24 4.86 16.46
C ALA A 65 1.77 4.39 17.84
N ASP A 66 1.08 3.26 17.91
CA ASP A 66 0.64 2.64 19.17
C ASP A 66 1.85 2.17 20.01
N ASP A 67 2.85 1.57 19.36
CA ASP A 67 4.11 1.19 20.01
C ASP A 67 4.89 2.42 20.52
N ASP A 68 5.00 3.47 19.71
CA ASP A 68 5.72 4.73 20.04
C ASP A 68 4.99 5.53 21.12
N ALA A 69 3.66 5.56 21.11
CA ALA A 69 2.84 6.19 22.16
C ALA A 69 3.08 5.55 23.53
N THR A 70 3.29 4.24 23.53
CA THR A 70 3.61 3.48 24.73
C THR A 70 5.03 3.78 25.23
N LEU A 71 5.94 4.23 24.35
CA LEU A 71 7.37 4.36 24.67
C LEU A 71 7.87 5.81 24.87
N ARG A 72 7.48 6.80 24.04
CA ARG A 72 8.18 8.12 23.99
C ARG A 72 7.39 9.36 23.53
N GLY A 73 6.06 9.38 23.62
CA GLY A 73 5.26 10.58 23.26
C GLY A 73 5.03 10.71 21.75
N ALA A 74 3.80 10.47 21.33
CA ALA A 74 3.39 10.07 19.99
C ALA A 74 3.21 11.21 18.97
N THR A 75 4.27 11.71 18.35
CA THR A 75 4.13 12.76 17.32
C THR A 75 4.52 12.32 15.91
N GLY A 76 5.61 11.57 15.72
CA GLY A 76 6.12 11.24 14.38
C GLY A 76 5.21 10.32 13.55
N ALA A 77 4.85 9.16 14.09
CA ALA A 77 4.08 8.15 13.34
C ALA A 77 2.63 8.59 13.02
N SER A 78 2.01 9.37 13.90
CA SER A 78 0.67 9.93 13.68
C SER A 78 0.63 10.92 12.52
N ASP A 79 1.66 11.77 12.40
CA ASP A 79 1.79 12.67 11.25
C ASP A 79 2.03 11.92 9.94
N GLU A 80 2.77 10.81 9.97
CA GLU A 80 2.97 9.97 8.79
C GLU A 80 1.65 9.31 8.32
N VAL A 81 0.81 8.82 9.24
CA VAL A 81 -0.52 8.31 8.90
C VAL A 81 -1.35 9.39 8.23
N ARG A 82 -1.35 10.61 8.78
CA ARG A 82 -2.11 11.74 8.22
C ARG A 82 -1.65 12.09 6.80
N ARG A 83 -0.34 12.22 6.57
CA ARG A 83 0.21 12.49 5.23
C ARG A 83 -0.12 11.38 4.24
N LEU A 84 -0.10 10.13 4.68
CA LEU A 84 -0.47 8.99 3.84
C LEU A 84 -1.96 9.06 3.44
N ASP A 85 -2.82 9.48 4.35
CA ASP A 85 -4.26 9.62 4.11
C ASP A 85 -4.58 10.79 3.18
N GLU A 86 -3.89 11.94 3.34
CA GLU A 86 -4.01 13.11 2.47
C GLU A 86 -3.58 12.80 1.02
N ARG A 87 -2.48 12.06 0.86
CA ARG A 87 -1.97 11.64 -0.45
C ARG A 87 -2.80 10.53 -1.10
N GLY A 88 -3.34 9.63 -0.29
CA GLY A 88 -4.19 8.53 -0.71
C GLY A 88 -3.59 7.65 -1.81
N VAL A 89 -4.44 7.14 -2.69
CA VAL A 89 -4.04 6.26 -3.81
C VAL A 89 -3.16 6.98 -4.82
N ALA A 90 -3.43 8.26 -5.08
CA ALA A 90 -2.67 9.06 -6.03
C ALA A 90 -1.20 9.18 -5.60
N GLY A 91 -0.93 9.46 -4.33
CA GLY A 91 0.46 9.54 -3.85
C GLY A 91 1.17 8.19 -3.77
N ILE A 92 0.44 7.08 -3.59
CA ILE A 92 1.03 5.75 -3.79
C ILE A 92 1.43 5.59 -5.25
N LEU A 93 0.54 5.81 -6.20
CA LEU A 93 0.87 5.66 -7.63
C LEU A 93 1.97 6.63 -8.09
N GLU A 94 2.01 7.84 -7.55
CA GLU A 94 3.09 8.81 -7.77
C GLU A 94 4.45 8.26 -7.33
N GLU A 95 4.54 7.65 -6.14
CA GLU A 95 5.77 7.08 -5.60
C GLU A 95 6.37 6.00 -6.52
N PHE A 96 5.53 5.27 -7.26
CA PHE A 96 5.97 4.26 -8.21
C PHE A 96 5.95 4.74 -9.68
N ALA A 97 5.76 6.04 -9.91
CA ALA A 97 5.65 6.65 -11.24
C ALA A 97 4.61 5.95 -12.15
N ALA A 98 3.43 5.66 -11.59
CA ALA A 98 2.32 4.97 -12.25
C ALA A 98 1.00 5.79 -12.18
N LEU A 99 1.13 7.12 -12.18
CA LEU A 99 -0.02 8.04 -12.07
C LEU A 99 -0.90 8.01 -13.33
N ASP A 100 -0.32 7.65 -14.48
CA ASP A 100 -0.99 7.38 -15.75
C ASP A 100 -2.03 6.24 -15.65
N ALA A 101 -1.86 5.32 -14.70
CA ALA A 101 -2.86 4.30 -14.41
C ALA A 101 -4.21 4.87 -13.96
N LEU A 102 -4.24 6.03 -13.29
CA LEU A 102 -5.49 6.70 -12.92
C LEU A 102 -6.22 7.21 -14.17
N ALA A 103 -5.49 7.82 -15.09
CA ALA A 103 -6.05 8.29 -16.36
C ALA A 103 -6.57 7.11 -17.21
N ALA A 104 -5.83 6.00 -17.24
CA ALA A 104 -6.20 4.80 -17.99
C ALA A 104 -7.37 4.02 -17.37
N ALA A 105 -7.64 4.17 -16.07
CA ALA A 105 -8.72 3.47 -15.38
C ALA A 105 -10.12 4.04 -15.68
N GLY A 106 -10.20 5.27 -16.20
CA GLY A 106 -11.44 6.02 -16.36
C GLY A 106 -12.04 6.47 -15.02
N PRO A 107 -13.25 7.07 -15.00
CA PRO A 107 -13.91 7.50 -13.77
C PRO A 107 -14.10 6.29 -12.84
N ILE A 108 -13.49 6.35 -11.65
CA ILE A 108 -13.61 5.33 -10.63
C ILE A 108 -14.91 5.59 -9.88
N THR A 109 -15.96 4.85 -10.21
CA THR A 109 -17.18 4.85 -9.39
C THR A 109 -16.85 4.12 -8.09
N PRO A 110 -16.97 4.77 -6.92
CA PRO A 110 -16.89 4.04 -5.65
C PRO A 110 -18.08 3.07 -5.60
N GLY A 111 -17.77 1.79 -5.43
CA GLY A 111 -18.77 0.73 -5.23
C GLY A 111 -19.07 0.54 -3.75
#